data_AF-A0A2C9JPH1-F1
#
_entry.id   AF-A0A2C9JPH1-F1
#
_cell.length_a   1.000
_cell.length_b   1.000
_cell.length_c   1.000
_cell.angle_alpha   90.00
_cell.angle_beta   90.00
_cell.angle_gamma   90.00
#
_symmetry.space_group_name_H-M   'P 1'
#
loop_
_entity.id
_entity.type
_entity.pdbx_description
1 polymer ?
#
loop_
_entity_poly.entity_id
_entity_poly.type
_entity_poly.pdbx_seq_one_letter_code
_entity_poly.pdbx_strand_id
1 'polypeptide(L)'
;MKCSKCKFDFCWVCLEQWKRHNSSTGGYFKCNRYEVLKKVEEQSAQLMSEAESKNKNMQELNRFVHYYTRFKNHENSYKLEEPLLKTAKDKMMKLAEAVTDSATAQAETKFVEDAVQQLLKARRVLKCSYVYGYYLDGPGYKKIVFEFMQTELEECTEILSQMVNRLYLRTPRRKIIEQAHIVQRKRLEFIMAISKGLVPPETPPAVRRGKKKRKFSGGGQEDEDLHRAIVASIQEVNPANPWIKDASGRHTNVNSLLEWPSPSDESEDSDTEQEKRALRENIG
;
A
#
# COMPACT_ATOMS: atom_id res chain seq x y z
N MET A 1 52.60 -21.23 28.99
CA MET A 1 52.04 -22.59 28.84
C MET A 1 52.54 -23.19 27.55
N LYS A 2 52.71 -24.52 27.49
CA LYS A 2 53.22 -25.22 26.30
C LYS A 2 52.20 -26.25 25.82
N CYS A 3 51.86 -26.24 24.55
CA CYS A 3 50.97 -27.25 23.97
C CYS A 3 51.65 -28.63 23.98
N SER A 4 50.96 -29.66 24.47
CA SER A 4 51.50 -31.02 24.58
C SER A 4 51.71 -31.68 23.20
N LYS A 5 50.87 -31.37 22.22
CA LYS A 5 50.92 -31.92 20.85
C LYS A 5 51.91 -31.18 19.94
N CYS A 6 51.72 -29.87 19.73
CA CYS A 6 52.55 -29.10 18.79
C CYS A 6 53.76 -28.39 19.44
N LYS A 7 53.94 -28.53 20.77
CA LYS A 7 55.05 -27.92 21.54
C LYS A 7 55.15 -26.40 21.43
N PHE A 8 54.10 -25.72 20.98
CA PHE A 8 54.05 -24.27 20.91
C PHE A 8 53.92 -23.64 22.30
N ASP A 9 54.75 -22.64 22.60
CA ASP A 9 54.74 -21.88 23.86
C ASP A 9 53.89 -20.62 23.71
N PHE A 10 52.87 -20.48 24.56
CA PHE A 10 51.89 -19.38 24.52
C PHE A 10 51.55 -18.87 25.92
N CYS A 11 51.07 -17.64 25.99
CA CYS A 11 50.53 -17.04 27.20
C CYS A 11 49.09 -17.53 27.42
N TRP A 12 48.79 -18.06 28.59
CA TRP A 12 47.45 -18.61 28.86
C TRP A 12 46.37 -17.52 29.05
N VAL A 13 46.77 -16.26 29.22
CA VAL A 13 45.88 -15.11 29.43
C VAL A 13 45.45 -14.50 28.09
N CYS A 14 46.41 -14.11 27.23
CA CYS A 14 46.12 -13.49 25.93
C CYS A 14 46.18 -14.45 24.73
N LEU A 15 46.51 -15.72 24.96
CA LEU A 15 46.62 -16.77 23.94
C LEU A 15 47.66 -16.53 22.82
N GLU A 16 48.45 -15.46 22.90
CA GLU A 16 49.55 -15.17 21.97
C GLU A 16 50.85 -15.91 22.32
N GLN A 17 51.80 -15.90 21.39
CA GLN A 17 53.12 -16.52 21.54
C GLN A 17 53.90 -15.99 22.75
N TRP A 18 54.44 -16.90 23.57
CA TRP A 18 55.14 -16.55 24.81
C TRP A 18 56.36 -15.66 24.58
N LYS A 19 57.09 -15.85 23.47
CA LYS A 19 58.29 -15.07 23.11
C LYS A 19 58.04 -13.55 22.99
N ARG A 20 56.79 -13.12 22.80
CA ARG A 20 56.42 -11.70 22.73
C ARG A 20 56.26 -11.05 24.12
N HIS A 21 56.36 -11.83 25.19
CA HIS A 21 56.30 -11.33 26.56
C HIS A 21 57.72 -11.06 27.07
N ASN A 22 58.01 -9.81 27.40
CA ASN A 22 59.29 -9.35 27.95
C ASN A 22 59.04 -8.29 29.04
N SER A 23 60.10 -7.65 29.54
CA SER A 23 60.01 -6.59 30.56
C SER A 23 59.07 -5.43 30.17
N SER A 24 58.89 -5.16 28.87
CA SER A 24 58.02 -4.09 28.36
C SER A 24 56.52 -4.42 28.36
N THR A 25 56.13 -5.70 28.44
CA THR A 25 54.72 -6.15 28.48
C THR A 25 54.16 -6.37 29.90
N GLY A 26 54.87 -5.87 30.93
CA GLY A 26 54.52 -6.05 32.34
C GLY A 26 55.37 -7.06 33.11
N GLY A 27 56.42 -7.61 32.48
CA GLY A 27 57.29 -8.64 33.06
C GLY A 27 56.92 -10.06 32.64
N TYR A 28 57.70 -11.05 33.09
CA TYR A 28 57.54 -12.46 32.69
C TYR A 28 56.28 -13.14 33.26
N PHE A 29 55.64 -12.56 34.29
CA PHE A 29 54.50 -13.16 35.00
C PHE A 29 53.21 -12.32 34.99
N LYS A 30 53.24 -11.06 34.53
CA LYS A 30 52.05 -10.21 34.39
C LYS A 30 51.84 -9.85 32.92
N CYS A 31 50.62 -10.03 32.42
CA CYS A 31 50.28 -9.79 31.02
C CYS A 31 49.48 -8.48 30.86
N ASN A 32 50.18 -7.34 30.81
CA ASN A 32 49.53 -6.04 30.55
C ASN A 32 49.03 -5.94 29.11
N ARG A 33 49.58 -6.76 28.21
CA ARG A 33 49.15 -6.87 26.80
C ARG A 33 47.71 -7.36 26.66
N TYR A 34 47.26 -8.27 27.53
CA TYR A 34 45.86 -8.72 27.53
C TYR A 34 44.88 -7.58 27.84
N GLU A 35 45.20 -6.74 28.83
CA GLU A 35 44.36 -5.60 29.20
C GLU A 35 44.26 -4.58 28.07
N VAL A 36 45.37 -4.34 27.36
CA VAL A 36 45.37 -3.46 26.17
C VAL A 36 44.56 -4.08 25.04
N LEU A 37 44.73 -5.38 24.75
CA LEU A 37 43.93 -6.08 23.73
C LEU A 37 42.44 -6.04 24.05
N LYS A 38 42.07 -6.31 25.31
CA LYS A 38 40.69 -6.25 25.78
C LYS A 38 40.10 -4.85 25.63
N LYS A 39 40.84 -3.79 26.01
CA LYS A 39 40.40 -2.40 25.82
C LYS A 39 40.21 -2.04 24.34
N VAL A 40 41.12 -2.48 23.47
CA VAL A 40 41.01 -2.25 22.02
C VAL A 40 39.83 -3.00 21.42
N GLU A 41 39.58 -4.23 21.86
CA GLU A 41 38.45 -5.05 21.43
C GLU A 41 37.12 -4.45 21.90
N GLU A 42 37.03 -3.99 23.16
CA GLU A 42 35.87 -3.27 23.70
C GLU A 42 35.62 -1.95 22.94
N GLN A 43 36.66 -1.15 22.69
CA GLN A 43 36.55 0.08 21.90
C GLN A 43 36.11 -0.19 20.45
N SER A 44 36.65 -1.24 19.82
CA SER A 44 36.25 -1.65 18.47
C SER A 44 34.79 -2.11 18.42
N ALA A 45 34.36 -2.91 19.40
CA ALA A 45 32.97 -3.33 19.53
C ALA A 45 32.02 -2.14 19.76
N GLN A 46 32.43 -1.16 20.57
CA GLN A 46 31.69 0.07 20.80
C GLN A 46 31.52 0.87 19.49
N LEU A 47 32.62 1.08 18.75
CA LEU A 47 32.59 1.79 17.46
C LEU A 47 31.74 1.06 16.41
N MET A 48 31.81 -0.27 16.33
CA MET A 48 30.94 -1.06 15.47
C MET A 48 29.47 -0.92 15.86
N SER A 49 29.15 -0.98 17.15
CA SER A 49 27.77 -0.82 17.64
C SER A 49 27.21 0.59 17.34
N GLU A 50 28.01 1.63 17.54
CA GLU A 50 27.64 3.00 17.16
C GLU A 50 27.42 3.15 15.66
N ALA A 51 28.29 2.55 14.84
CA ALA A 51 28.14 2.56 13.39
C ALA A 51 26.88 1.83 12.93
N GLU A 52 26.56 0.68 13.53
CA GLU A 52 25.32 -0.06 13.27
C GLU A 52 24.07 0.74 13.66
N SER A 53 24.09 1.39 14.81
CA SER A 53 22.99 2.26 15.26
C SER A 53 22.77 3.42 14.30
N LYS A 54 23.84 4.11 13.88
CA LYS A 54 23.78 5.17 12.86
C LYS A 54 23.24 4.64 11.53
N ASN A 55 23.66 3.45 11.11
CA ASN A 55 23.18 2.83 9.88
C ASN A 55 21.68 2.51 9.94
N LYS A 56 21.19 1.94 11.06
CA LYS A 56 19.76 1.69 11.28
C LYS A 56 18.94 2.99 11.24
N ASN A 57 19.41 4.03 11.91
CA ASN A 57 18.76 5.34 11.87
C ASN A 57 18.70 5.92 10.44
N MET A 58 19.79 5.78 9.68
CA MET A 58 19.85 6.19 8.28
C MET A 58 18.87 5.40 7.41
N GLN A 59 18.73 4.08 7.63
CA GLN A 59 17.80 3.23 6.90
C GLN A 59 16.34 3.63 7.17
N GLU A 60 15.98 3.88 8.44
CA GLU A 60 14.63 4.35 8.80
C GLU A 60 14.33 5.73 8.20
N LEU A 61 15.29 6.65 8.23
CA LEU A 61 15.14 7.96 7.60
C LEU A 61 14.95 7.83 6.07
N ASN A 62 15.77 7.03 5.40
CA ASN A 62 15.64 6.77 3.97
C ASN A 62 14.29 6.15 3.62
N ARG A 63 13.81 5.23 4.46
CA ARG A 63 12.47 4.63 4.34
C ARG A 63 11.39 5.70 4.46
N PHE A 64 11.44 6.57 5.47
CA PHE A 64 10.49 7.68 5.61
C PHE A 64 10.51 8.61 4.39
N VAL A 65 11.70 9.04 3.96
CA VAL A 65 11.86 9.94 2.79
C VAL A 65 11.28 9.31 1.53
N HIS A 66 11.46 7.99 1.32
CA HIS A 66 10.92 7.27 0.17
C HIS A 66 9.39 7.38 0.06
N TYR A 67 8.68 7.11 1.17
CA TYR A 67 7.22 7.13 1.22
C TYR A 67 6.68 8.56 1.23
N TYR A 68 7.29 9.45 2.02
CA TYR A 68 6.86 10.86 2.12
C TYR A 68 6.99 11.60 0.79
N THR A 69 8.11 11.43 0.08
CA THR A 69 8.32 12.08 -1.22
C THR A 69 7.24 11.68 -2.23
N ARG A 70 6.88 10.38 -2.28
CA ARG A 70 5.86 9.88 -3.22
C ARG A 70 4.45 10.33 -2.83
N PHE A 71 4.13 10.32 -1.54
CA PHE A 71 2.91 10.94 -1.01
C PHE A 71 2.78 12.39 -1.48
N LYS A 72 3.83 13.21 -1.27
CA LYS A 72 3.83 14.62 -1.66
C LYS A 72 3.75 14.80 -3.17
N ASN A 73 4.40 13.93 -3.95
CA ASN A 73 4.33 13.97 -5.41
C ASN A 73 2.89 13.75 -5.89
N HIS A 74 2.17 12.73 -5.40
CA HIS A 74 0.77 12.52 -5.78
C HIS A 74 -0.16 13.63 -5.29
N GLU A 75 0.11 14.23 -4.12
CA GLU A 75 -0.62 15.42 -3.68
C GLU A 75 -0.40 16.62 -4.62
N ASN A 76 0.83 16.87 -5.04
CA ASN A 76 1.16 17.95 -5.95
C ASN A 76 0.57 17.69 -7.34
N SER A 77 0.69 16.48 -7.88
CA SER A 77 0.05 16.08 -9.14
C SER A 77 -1.46 16.29 -9.09
N TYR A 78 -2.11 15.87 -8.00
CA TYR A 78 -3.55 16.10 -7.81
C TYR A 78 -3.89 17.60 -7.90
N LYS A 79 -3.16 18.47 -7.19
CA LYS A 79 -3.40 19.93 -7.21
C LYS A 79 -3.19 20.56 -8.59
N LEU A 80 -2.23 20.05 -9.36
CA LEU A 80 -1.99 20.50 -10.74
C LEU A 80 -3.07 20.01 -11.71
N GLU A 81 -3.60 18.81 -11.48
CA GLU A 81 -4.58 18.17 -12.36
C GLU A 81 -6.03 18.57 -12.02
N GLU A 82 -6.32 19.03 -10.79
CA GLU A 82 -7.67 19.43 -10.36
C GLU A 82 -8.29 20.55 -11.22
N PRO A 83 -7.56 21.62 -11.61
CA PRO A 83 -8.06 22.62 -12.53
C PRO A 83 -8.36 22.09 -13.95
N LEU A 84 -7.85 20.90 -14.32
CA LEU A 84 -8.15 20.28 -15.62
C LEU A 84 -9.62 19.91 -15.74
N LEU A 85 -10.32 19.66 -14.63
CA LEU A 85 -11.74 19.32 -14.67
C LEU A 85 -12.57 20.43 -15.33
N LYS A 86 -12.28 21.70 -14.98
CA LYS A 86 -12.92 22.87 -15.58
C LYS A 86 -12.33 23.19 -16.96
N THR A 87 -11.00 23.29 -17.04
CA THR A 87 -10.35 23.77 -18.27
C THR A 87 -10.46 22.80 -19.45
N ALA A 88 -10.45 21.47 -19.22
CA ALA A 88 -10.60 20.49 -20.29
C ALA A 88 -12.03 20.45 -20.83
N LYS A 89 -13.03 20.58 -19.95
CA LYS A 89 -14.44 20.72 -20.30
C LYS A 89 -14.67 21.96 -21.16
N ASP A 90 -14.24 23.12 -20.70
CA ASP A 90 -14.46 24.40 -21.40
C ASP A 90 -13.81 24.42 -22.79
N LYS A 91 -12.60 23.87 -22.92
CA LYS A 91 -11.90 23.77 -24.21
C LYS A 91 -12.61 22.84 -25.19
N MET A 92 -13.07 21.69 -24.70
CA MET A 92 -13.78 20.73 -25.53
C MET A 92 -15.17 21.22 -25.92
N MET A 93 -15.90 21.88 -25.00
CA MET A 93 -17.19 22.51 -25.30
C MET A 93 -17.08 23.55 -26.41
N LYS A 94 -16.09 24.45 -26.34
CA LYS A 94 -15.85 25.46 -27.40
C LYS A 94 -15.59 24.84 -28.77
N LEU A 95 -14.95 23.68 -28.84
CA LEU A 95 -14.73 22.97 -30.10
C LEU A 95 -16.00 22.27 -30.60
N ALA A 96 -16.80 21.71 -29.70
CA ALA A 96 -18.00 20.96 -30.06
C ALA A 96 -19.19 21.89 -30.43
N GLU A 97 -19.34 23.03 -29.75
CA GLU A 97 -20.34 24.07 -30.07
C GLU A 97 -20.09 24.74 -31.43
N ALA A 98 -18.85 24.72 -31.92
CA ALA A 98 -18.52 25.22 -33.25
C ALA A 98 -19.02 24.32 -34.39
N VAL A 99 -19.42 23.08 -34.08
CA VAL A 99 -19.76 22.04 -35.07
C VAL A 99 -21.18 21.49 -34.86
N THR A 100 -21.72 21.54 -33.64
CA THR A 100 -22.99 20.91 -33.25
C THR A 100 -23.79 21.78 -32.28
N ASP A 101 -25.06 21.43 -32.05
CA ASP A 101 -25.89 22.07 -31.04
C ASP A 101 -25.36 21.81 -29.61
N SER A 102 -25.68 22.70 -28.67
CA SER A 102 -25.11 22.69 -27.31
C SER A 102 -25.37 21.37 -26.55
N ALA A 103 -26.52 20.71 -26.77
CA ALA A 103 -26.83 19.44 -26.11
C ALA A 103 -25.94 18.30 -26.63
N THR A 104 -25.77 18.19 -27.95
CA THR A 104 -24.85 17.24 -28.58
C THR A 104 -23.40 17.53 -28.18
N ALA A 105 -23.00 18.80 -28.16
CA ALA A 105 -21.67 19.22 -27.74
C ALA A 105 -21.37 18.83 -26.27
N GLN A 106 -22.33 18.96 -25.36
CA GLN A 106 -22.14 18.50 -23.97
C GLN A 106 -21.95 16.98 -23.88
N ALA A 107 -22.75 16.20 -24.60
CA ALA A 107 -22.61 14.74 -24.63
C ALA A 107 -21.27 14.29 -25.23
N GLU A 108 -20.78 15.01 -26.24
CA GLU A 108 -19.51 14.72 -26.88
C GLU A 108 -18.29 15.07 -26.02
N THR A 109 -18.42 15.91 -25.00
CA THR A 109 -17.27 16.39 -24.22
C THR A 109 -17.16 15.76 -22.84
N LYS A 110 -18.24 15.11 -22.37
CA LYS A 110 -18.33 14.41 -21.07
C LYS A 110 -17.22 13.38 -20.83
N PHE A 111 -16.76 12.68 -21.87
CA PHE A 111 -15.74 11.62 -21.70
C PHE A 111 -14.41 12.14 -21.13
N VAL A 112 -14.04 13.40 -21.40
CA VAL A 112 -12.81 13.99 -20.86
C VAL A 112 -13.00 14.39 -19.40
N GLU A 113 -14.18 14.90 -19.05
CA GLU A 113 -14.54 15.16 -17.66
C GLU A 113 -14.47 13.85 -16.86
N ASP A 114 -15.10 12.78 -17.34
CA ASP A 114 -15.08 11.46 -16.72
C ASP A 114 -13.64 10.93 -16.56
N ALA A 115 -12.80 11.08 -17.59
CA ALA A 115 -11.40 10.67 -17.56
C ALA A 115 -10.60 11.43 -16.49
N VAL A 116 -10.74 12.75 -16.42
CA VAL A 116 -10.09 13.58 -15.40
C VAL A 116 -10.60 13.23 -13.99
N GLN A 117 -11.89 12.95 -13.83
CA GLN A 117 -12.44 12.48 -12.55
C GLN A 117 -11.81 11.14 -12.13
N GLN A 118 -11.67 10.17 -13.04
CA GLN A 118 -11.01 8.90 -12.71
C GLN A 118 -9.54 9.09 -12.33
N LEU A 119 -8.82 9.98 -13.03
CA LEU A 119 -7.45 10.37 -12.71
C LEU A 119 -7.35 10.94 -11.29
N LEU A 120 -8.16 11.94 -10.95
CA LEU A 120 -8.16 12.57 -9.62
C LEU A 120 -8.49 11.57 -8.50
N LYS A 121 -9.47 10.69 -8.71
CA LYS A 121 -9.80 9.60 -7.78
C LYS A 121 -8.62 8.64 -7.59
N ALA A 122 -7.91 8.27 -8.66
CA ALA A 122 -6.72 7.42 -8.57
C ALA A 122 -5.57 8.12 -7.83
N ARG A 123 -5.30 9.41 -8.08
CA ARG A 123 -4.30 10.21 -7.35
C ARG A 123 -4.53 10.22 -5.84
N ARG A 124 -5.79 10.36 -5.39
CA ARG A 124 -6.13 10.31 -3.96
C ARG A 124 -5.81 8.94 -3.35
N VAL A 125 -6.18 7.86 -4.05
CA VAL A 125 -5.90 6.49 -3.60
C VAL A 125 -4.40 6.23 -3.54
N LEU A 126 -3.65 6.62 -4.56
CA LEU A 126 -2.18 6.49 -4.60
C LEU A 126 -1.49 7.30 -3.51
N LYS A 127 -1.95 8.54 -3.25
CA LYS A 127 -1.46 9.33 -2.11
C LYS A 127 -1.62 8.56 -0.80
N CYS A 128 -2.82 8.06 -0.52
CA CYS A 128 -3.09 7.32 0.71
C CYS A 128 -2.39 5.95 0.76
N SER A 129 -2.16 5.31 -0.38
CA SER A 129 -1.49 4.01 -0.44
C SER A 129 -0.04 4.10 0.03
N TYR A 130 0.68 5.20 -0.21
CA TYR A 130 2.01 5.40 0.36
C TYR A 130 2.02 5.53 1.88
N VAL A 131 1.00 6.13 2.47
CA VAL A 131 0.85 6.16 3.94
C VAL A 131 0.59 4.74 4.46
N TYR A 132 -0.31 4.01 3.83
CA TYR A 132 -0.62 2.62 4.17
C TYR A 132 0.62 1.72 4.04
N GLY A 133 1.36 1.82 2.93
CA GLY A 133 2.57 1.04 2.66
C GLY A 133 3.71 1.32 3.65
N TYR A 134 3.78 2.53 4.21
CA TYR A 134 4.73 2.86 5.28
C TYR A 134 4.42 2.14 6.60
N TYR A 135 3.15 1.86 6.89
CA TYR A 135 2.76 1.11 8.10
C TYR A 135 2.47 -0.38 7.83
N LEU A 136 2.63 -0.83 6.57
CA LEU A 136 2.47 -2.22 6.24
C LEU A 136 3.69 -3.02 6.73
N ASP A 137 3.48 -3.78 7.81
CA ASP A 137 4.54 -4.49 8.52
C ASP A 137 5.17 -5.64 7.72
N GLY A 138 6.51 -5.69 7.76
CA GLY A 138 7.34 -6.86 7.47
C GLY A 138 7.49 -7.29 6.00
N PRO A 139 8.57 -8.02 5.66
CA PRO A 139 8.65 -8.74 4.39
C PRO A 139 7.66 -9.91 4.42
N GLY A 140 6.70 -9.88 3.51
CA GLY A 140 5.67 -10.92 3.41
C GLY A 140 4.90 -10.80 2.11
N TYR A 141 4.09 -11.83 1.80
CA TYR A 141 3.32 -11.86 0.55
C TYR A 141 2.40 -10.63 0.40
N LYS A 142 1.85 -10.12 1.51
CA LYS A 142 0.97 -8.94 1.52
C LYS A 142 1.67 -7.72 0.93
N LYS A 143 2.93 -7.48 1.32
CA LYS A 143 3.71 -6.36 0.82
C LYS A 143 4.01 -6.49 -0.67
N ILE A 144 4.36 -7.69 -1.13
CA ILE A 144 4.63 -7.97 -2.55
C ILE A 144 3.37 -7.75 -3.40
N VAL A 145 2.22 -8.29 -2.98
CA VAL A 145 0.94 -8.11 -3.69
C VAL A 145 0.53 -6.64 -3.69
N PHE A 146 0.67 -5.96 -2.54
CA PHE A 146 0.38 -4.54 -2.43
C PHE A 146 1.23 -3.69 -3.38
N GLU A 147 2.57 -3.86 -3.36
CA GLU A 147 3.49 -3.11 -4.21
C GLU A 147 3.22 -3.38 -5.69
N PHE A 148 2.96 -4.63 -6.07
CA PHE A 148 2.59 -4.99 -7.44
C PHE A 148 1.33 -4.25 -7.90
N MET A 149 0.24 -4.33 -7.13
CA MET A 149 -1.03 -3.67 -7.49
C MET A 149 -0.91 -2.14 -7.45
N GLN A 150 -0.11 -1.59 -6.52
CA GLN A 150 0.20 -0.17 -6.44
C GLN A 150 0.91 0.29 -7.72
N THR A 151 1.95 -0.42 -8.16
CA THR A 151 2.69 -0.09 -9.39
C THR A 151 1.78 -0.17 -10.62
N GLU A 152 0.95 -1.20 -10.75
CA GLU A 152 -0.02 -1.28 -11.87
C GLU A 152 -0.98 -0.08 -11.89
N LEU A 153 -1.47 0.35 -10.72
CA LEU A 153 -2.34 1.52 -10.61
C LEU A 153 -1.59 2.81 -10.95
N GLU A 154 -0.35 2.98 -10.50
CA GLU A 154 0.48 4.15 -10.82
C GLU A 154 0.74 4.27 -12.31
N GLU A 155 1.20 3.19 -12.94
CA GLU A 155 1.52 3.18 -14.37
C GLU A 155 0.30 3.58 -15.22
N CYS A 156 -0.86 2.96 -14.99
CA CYS A 156 -2.06 3.30 -15.76
C CYS A 156 -2.55 4.73 -15.45
N THR A 157 -2.36 5.23 -14.23
CA THR A 157 -2.71 6.60 -13.84
C THR A 157 -1.81 7.62 -14.55
N GLU A 158 -0.49 7.39 -14.62
CA GLU A 158 0.43 8.28 -15.33
C GLU A 158 0.16 8.30 -16.84
N ILE A 159 -0.16 7.15 -17.44
CA ILE A 159 -0.56 7.09 -18.85
C ILE A 159 -1.81 7.96 -19.07
N LEU A 160 -2.83 7.85 -18.21
CA LEU A 160 -4.04 8.67 -18.31
C LEU A 160 -3.72 10.15 -18.15
N SER A 161 -2.90 10.53 -17.17
CA SER A 161 -2.44 11.91 -16.96
C SER A 161 -1.79 12.48 -18.22
N GLN A 162 -0.87 11.74 -18.84
CA GLN A 162 -0.20 12.18 -20.08
C GLN A 162 -1.16 12.35 -21.27
N MET A 163 -2.29 11.64 -21.28
CA MET A 163 -3.31 11.76 -22.33
C MET A 163 -4.17 13.01 -22.16
N VAL A 164 -4.49 13.40 -20.91
CA VAL A 164 -5.42 14.50 -20.61
C VAL A 164 -4.74 15.82 -20.24
N ASN A 165 -3.49 15.80 -19.75
CA ASN A 165 -2.77 16.99 -19.28
C ASN A 165 -2.00 17.73 -20.39
N ARG A 166 -2.40 17.57 -21.66
CA ARG A 166 -1.78 18.27 -22.80
C ARG A 166 -2.57 19.52 -23.15
N LEU A 167 -1.87 20.58 -23.57
CA LEU A 167 -2.50 21.84 -24.01
C LEU A 167 -3.55 21.62 -25.11
N TYR A 168 -3.31 20.63 -25.98
CA TYR A 168 -4.23 20.16 -27.01
C TYR A 168 -4.36 18.64 -26.91
N LEU A 169 -5.61 18.14 -26.87
CA LEU A 169 -5.90 16.71 -26.90
C LEU A 169 -5.53 16.12 -28.26
N ARG A 170 -4.38 15.44 -28.33
CA ARG A 170 -3.94 14.70 -29.52
C ARG A 170 -4.40 13.24 -29.51
N THR A 171 -4.83 12.77 -28.35
CA THR A 171 -5.16 11.37 -28.15
C THR A 171 -6.61 11.12 -28.58
N PRO A 172 -6.88 10.10 -29.42
CA PRO A 172 -8.24 9.79 -29.86
C PRO A 172 -9.18 9.50 -28.68
N ARG A 173 -10.43 9.96 -28.77
CA ARG A 173 -11.50 9.75 -27.78
C ARG A 173 -11.54 8.32 -27.25
N ARG A 174 -11.56 7.33 -28.14
CA ARG A 174 -11.64 5.90 -27.78
C ARG A 174 -10.53 5.48 -26.82
N LYS A 175 -9.30 5.93 -27.05
CA LYS A 175 -8.14 5.58 -26.21
C LYS A 175 -8.25 6.22 -24.82
N ILE A 176 -8.72 7.46 -24.74
CA ILE A 176 -8.91 8.15 -23.44
C ILE A 176 -9.95 7.41 -22.60
N ILE A 177 -11.08 7.05 -23.20
CA ILE A 177 -12.15 6.28 -22.53
C ILE A 177 -11.62 4.93 -22.05
N GLU A 178 -10.94 4.19 -22.93
CA GLU A 178 -10.37 2.88 -22.61
C GLU A 178 -9.39 2.98 -21.44
N GLN A 179 -8.49 3.96 -21.45
CA GLN A 179 -7.54 4.16 -20.36
C GLN A 179 -8.22 4.59 -19.06
N ALA A 180 -9.24 5.45 -19.11
CA ALA A 180 -10.01 5.85 -17.93
C ALA A 180 -10.70 4.64 -17.27
N HIS A 181 -11.25 3.72 -18.08
CA HIS A 181 -11.84 2.48 -17.58
C HIS A 181 -10.78 1.54 -16.97
N ILE A 182 -9.58 1.47 -17.55
CA ILE A 182 -8.46 0.69 -16.99
C ILE A 182 -8.09 1.24 -15.60
N VAL A 183 -7.90 2.55 -15.47
CA VAL A 183 -7.59 3.21 -14.20
C VAL A 183 -8.68 2.97 -13.17
N GLN A 184 -9.95 3.13 -13.55
CA GLN A 184 -11.08 2.86 -12.66
C GLN A 184 -11.06 1.42 -12.14
N ARG A 185 -10.93 0.44 -13.04
CA ARG A 185 -10.93 -0.98 -12.68
C ARG A 185 -9.76 -1.32 -11.76
N LYS A 186 -8.53 -0.92 -12.12
CA LYS A 186 -7.33 -1.16 -11.29
C LYS A 186 -7.44 -0.50 -9.92
N ARG A 187 -8.00 0.72 -9.84
CA ARG A 187 -8.26 1.40 -8.56
C ARG A 187 -9.21 0.59 -7.68
N LEU A 188 -10.31 0.10 -8.24
CA LEU A 188 -11.31 -0.68 -7.50
C LEU A 188 -10.75 -2.05 -7.06
N GLU A 189 -10.06 -2.75 -7.95
CA GLU A 189 -9.35 -4.00 -7.64
C GLU A 189 -8.36 -3.80 -6.48
N PHE A 190 -7.59 -2.71 -6.51
CA PHE A 190 -6.61 -2.38 -5.46
C PHE A 190 -7.26 -2.09 -4.11
N ILE A 191 -8.28 -1.23 -4.07
CA ILE A 191 -9.02 -0.94 -2.83
C ILE A 191 -9.66 -2.22 -2.27
N MET A 192 -10.25 -3.04 -3.14
CA MET A 192 -10.89 -4.29 -2.74
C MET A 192 -9.87 -5.32 -2.21
N ALA A 193 -8.68 -5.39 -2.80
CA ALA A 193 -7.63 -6.26 -2.30
C ALA A 193 -7.15 -5.82 -0.92
N ILE A 194 -6.99 -4.51 -0.69
CA ILE A 194 -6.64 -3.95 0.62
C ILE A 194 -7.73 -4.26 1.65
N SER A 195 -9.01 -4.04 1.32
CA SER A 195 -10.12 -4.28 2.26
C SER A 195 -10.28 -5.76 2.61
N LYS A 196 -9.93 -6.68 1.71
CA LYS A 196 -9.86 -8.13 1.95
C LYS A 196 -8.59 -8.58 2.67
N GLY A 197 -7.71 -7.66 3.08
CA GLY A 197 -6.48 -7.97 3.82
C GLY A 197 -5.35 -8.53 2.96
N LEU A 198 -5.39 -8.27 1.64
CA LEU A 198 -4.40 -8.70 0.63
C LEU A 198 -4.24 -10.22 0.54
N VAL A 199 -5.30 -10.96 0.90
CA VAL A 199 -5.33 -12.44 0.83
C VAL A 199 -5.38 -12.86 -0.64
N PRO A 200 -4.47 -13.75 -1.10
CA PRO A 200 -4.55 -14.30 -2.45
C PRO A 200 -5.90 -15.01 -2.63
N PRO A 201 -6.52 -14.97 -3.82
CA PRO A 201 -7.64 -15.86 -4.10
C PRO A 201 -7.19 -17.30 -3.81
N GLU A 202 -7.97 -18.02 -2.99
CA GLU A 202 -7.70 -19.43 -2.65
C GLU A 202 -7.27 -20.17 -3.91
N THR A 203 -6.04 -20.70 -3.90
CA THR A 203 -5.50 -21.39 -5.06
C THR A 203 -6.43 -22.57 -5.34
N PRO A 204 -7.04 -22.69 -6.53
CA PRO A 204 -7.89 -23.84 -6.83
C PRO A 204 -7.14 -25.14 -6.50
N PRO A 205 -7.77 -26.13 -5.86
CA PRO A 205 -7.11 -27.35 -5.38
C PRO A 205 -6.26 -28.07 -6.45
N ALA A 206 -6.57 -27.85 -7.74
CA ALA A 206 -5.89 -28.43 -8.88
C ALA A 206 -4.40 -28.03 -9.02
N VAL A 207 -3.93 -26.93 -8.43
CA VAL A 207 -2.52 -26.48 -8.55
C VAL A 207 -1.63 -27.04 -7.43
N ARG A 208 -2.18 -27.81 -6.47
CA ARG A 208 -1.38 -28.56 -5.49
C ARG A 208 -0.79 -29.82 -6.12
N ARG A 209 0.05 -29.68 -7.16
CA ARG A 209 0.91 -30.78 -7.63
C ARG A 209 2.04 -31.05 -6.63
N GLY A 210 1.74 -31.91 -5.67
CA GLY A 210 2.61 -33.01 -5.25
C GLY A 210 3.90 -32.68 -4.48
N LYS A 211 3.80 -32.36 -3.19
CA LYS A 211 4.77 -32.88 -2.21
C LYS A 211 4.14 -34.08 -1.52
N LYS A 212 4.49 -35.29 -1.98
CA LYS A 212 4.16 -36.56 -1.32
C LYS A 212 4.65 -36.52 0.13
N LYS A 213 3.76 -36.70 1.11
CA LYS A 213 4.07 -37.42 2.35
C LYS A 213 2.80 -38.03 2.97
N ARG A 214 2.74 -39.36 2.83
CA ARG A 214 2.14 -40.43 3.66
C ARG A 214 0.67 -40.34 4.10
N LYS A 215 -0.04 -41.43 3.75
CA LYS A 215 -1.38 -41.87 4.17
C LYS A 215 -1.60 -41.80 5.69
N PHE A 216 -2.81 -41.40 6.08
CA PHE A 216 -3.55 -42.01 7.18
C PHE A 216 -5.04 -42.09 6.80
N SER A 217 -5.74 -43.06 7.39
CA SER A 217 -6.98 -43.68 6.95
C SER A 217 -8.19 -43.19 7.76
N GLY A 218 -9.36 -43.04 7.13
CA GLY A 218 -10.65 -43.29 7.78
C GLY A 218 -11.78 -42.27 7.53
N GLY A 219 -12.94 -42.78 7.08
CA GLY A 219 -14.27 -42.33 7.52
C GLY A 219 -15.07 -41.37 6.63
N GLY A 220 -15.84 -41.88 5.68
CA GLY A 220 -16.69 -41.10 4.76
C GLY A 220 -18.15 -40.94 5.20
N GLN A 221 -18.41 -40.28 6.33
CA GLN A 221 -19.78 -40.03 6.78
C GLN A 221 -20.03 -38.59 7.30
N GLU A 222 -18.99 -37.88 7.74
CA GLU A 222 -19.12 -36.49 8.24
C GLU A 222 -19.27 -35.44 7.12
N ASP A 223 -18.78 -35.73 5.91
CA ASP A 223 -18.80 -34.79 4.77
C ASP A 223 -20.19 -34.58 4.16
N GLU A 224 -21.06 -35.60 4.21
CA GLU A 224 -22.43 -35.52 3.68
C GLU A 224 -23.35 -34.65 4.55
N ASP A 225 -23.18 -34.72 5.87
CA ASP A 225 -23.98 -33.94 6.82
C ASP A 225 -23.56 -32.48 6.85
N LEU A 226 -22.26 -32.20 6.69
CA LEU A 226 -21.75 -30.85 6.53
C LEU A 226 -22.26 -30.21 5.23
N HIS A 227 -22.31 -30.96 4.12
CA HIS A 227 -22.84 -30.47 2.85
C HIS A 227 -24.34 -30.19 2.94
N ARG A 228 -25.12 -31.07 3.59
CA ARG A 228 -26.56 -30.85 3.85
C ARG A 228 -26.80 -29.61 4.72
N ALA A 229 -26.01 -29.40 5.77
CA ALA A 229 -26.13 -28.24 6.67
C ALA A 229 -25.81 -26.91 5.97
N ILE A 230 -24.82 -26.90 5.07
CA ILE A 230 -24.46 -25.72 4.26
C ILE A 230 -25.58 -25.37 3.27
N VAL A 231 -26.15 -26.37 2.58
CA VAL A 231 -27.24 -26.14 1.61
C VAL A 231 -28.52 -25.66 2.31
N ALA A 232 -28.85 -26.23 3.49
CA ALA A 232 -29.97 -25.77 4.30
C ALA A 232 -29.80 -24.32 4.78
N SER A 233 -28.56 -23.93 5.16
CA SER A 233 -28.25 -22.55 5.59
C SER A 233 -28.36 -21.52 4.44
N ILE A 234 -28.24 -21.95 3.18
CA ILE A 234 -28.35 -21.07 2.01
C ILE A 234 -29.83 -20.86 1.61
N GLN A 235 -30.71 -21.81 1.90
CA GLN A 235 -32.13 -21.72 1.56
C GLN A 235 -32.96 -20.83 2.51
N GLU A 236 -32.43 -20.47 3.68
CA GLU A 236 -33.11 -19.58 4.64
C GLU A 236 -32.81 -18.08 4.43
N VAL A 237 -32.04 -17.72 3.40
CA VAL A 237 -31.64 -16.32 3.15
C VAL A 237 -32.76 -15.56 2.43
N ASN A 238 -33.52 -14.77 3.18
CA ASN A 238 -34.55 -13.87 2.63
C ASN A 238 -33.89 -12.72 1.83
N PRO A 239 -34.13 -12.59 0.50
CA PRO A 239 -33.47 -11.59 -0.34
C PRO A 239 -33.77 -10.13 0.02
N ALA A 240 -34.77 -9.89 0.88
CA ALA A 240 -35.24 -8.56 1.24
C ALA A 240 -34.51 -7.91 2.43
N ASN A 241 -33.52 -8.55 3.06
CA ASN A 241 -32.82 -7.98 4.21
C ASN A 241 -31.29 -7.87 3.97
N PRO A 242 -30.77 -6.71 3.49
CA PRO A 242 -29.39 -6.54 3.02
C PRO A 242 -28.33 -6.45 4.13
N TRP A 243 -28.74 -6.40 5.39
CA TRP A 243 -27.87 -6.12 6.54
C TRP A 243 -27.41 -7.41 7.22
N ILE A 244 -26.49 -8.13 6.59
CA ILE A 244 -25.84 -9.31 7.17
C ILE A 244 -24.56 -8.87 7.89
N LYS A 245 -24.39 -9.30 9.15
CA LYS A 245 -23.16 -9.12 9.94
C LYS A 245 -22.43 -10.47 10.04
N ASP A 246 -21.10 -10.46 9.98
CA ASP A 246 -20.28 -11.65 10.26
C ASP A 246 -20.28 -11.99 11.76
N ALA A 247 -19.70 -13.13 12.14
CA ALA A 247 -19.59 -13.57 13.55
C ALA A 247 -18.79 -12.61 14.45
N SER A 248 -18.09 -11.63 13.87
CA SER A 248 -17.41 -10.54 14.57
C SER A 248 -18.21 -9.23 14.57
N GLY A 249 -19.48 -9.25 14.13
CA GLY A 249 -20.40 -8.12 14.14
C GLY A 249 -20.18 -7.10 13.02
N ARG A 250 -19.33 -7.39 12.03
CA ARG A 250 -19.01 -6.46 10.94
C ARG A 250 -19.91 -6.68 9.74
N HIS A 251 -20.33 -5.57 9.13
CA HIS A 251 -21.22 -5.59 7.98
C HIS A 251 -20.51 -6.03 6.70
N THR A 252 -21.17 -6.89 5.93
CA THR A 252 -20.64 -7.45 4.67
C THR A 252 -21.02 -6.63 3.43
N ASN A 253 -21.89 -5.63 3.58
CA ASN A 253 -22.32 -4.78 2.47
C ASN A 253 -21.27 -3.70 2.16
N VAL A 254 -20.37 -4.02 1.24
CA VAL A 254 -19.28 -3.16 0.76
C VAL A 254 -19.72 -2.12 -0.29
N ASN A 255 -21.00 -2.08 -0.70
CA ASN A 255 -21.47 -1.08 -1.68
C ASN A 255 -21.41 0.35 -1.16
N SER A 256 -21.55 0.56 0.15
CA SER A 256 -21.44 1.90 0.76
C SER A 256 -20.03 2.47 0.75
N LEU A 257 -18.99 1.63 0.56
CA LEU A 257 -17.60 2.09 0.37
C LEU A 257 -17.35 2.56 -1.08
N LEU A 258 -18.27 2.26 -2.00
CA LEU A 258 -18.19 2.58 -3.42
C LEU A 258 -19.02 3.83 -3.79
N GLU A 259 -20.01 4.20 -2.97
CA GLU A 259 -20.73 5.46 -3.05
C GLU A 259 -19.95 6.55 -2.30
N TRP A 260 -19.15 7.30 -3.06
CA TRP A 260 -18.60 8.56 -2.60
C TRP A 260 -19.62 9.69 -2.86
N PRO A 261 -19.87 10.63 -1.93
CA PRO A 261 -20.83 11.71 -2.14
C PRO A 261 -20.47 12.52 -3.40
N SER A 262 -21.47 12.80 -4.25
CA SER A 262 -21.23 13.71 -5.36
C SER A 262 -21.08 15.13 -4.82
N PRO A 263 -20.19 15.98 -5.39
CA PRO A 263 -20.07 17.38 -4.95
C PRO A 263 -21.36 18.20 -5.07
N SER A 264 -22.38 17.67 -5.74
CA SER A 264 -23.74 18.22 -5.82
C SER A 264 -24.59 17.99 -4.57
N ASP A 265 -24.17 17.10 -3.66
CA ASP A 265 -24.95 16.75 -2.46
C ASP A 265 -24.62 17.68 -1.26
N GLU A 266 -23.62 18.57 -1.40
CA GLU A 266 -23.29 19.58 -0.37
C GLU A 266 -24.10 20.88 -0.52
N SER A 267 -24.93 21.02 -1.56
CA SER A 267 -25.70 22.25 -1.82
C SER A 267 -27.14 22.24 -1.33
N GLU A 268 -27.69 21.12 -0.84
CA GLU A 268 -29.08 21.08 -0.36
C GLU A 268 -29.23 21.32 1.17
N ASP A 269 -28.15 21.22 1.94
CA ASP A 269 -28.20 21.42 3.39
C ASP A 269 -27.98 22.89 3.84
N SER A 270 -27.46 23.77 2.98
CA SER A 270 -27.28 25.19 3.35
C SER A 270 -28.55 26.01 3.26
N ASP A 271 -29.47 25.65 2.36
CA ASP A 271 -30.70 26.41 2.14
C ASP A 271 -31.74 26.12 3.23
N THR A 272 -31.77 24.90 3.78
CA THR A 272 -32.76 24.55 4.82
C THR A 272 -32.46 25.15 6.18
N GLU A 273 -31.20 25.45 6.54
CA GLU A 273 -30.86 26.12 7.80
C GLU A 273 -31.08 27.64 7.75
N GLN A 274 -30.85 28.29 6.59
CA GLN A 274 -31.19 29.71 6.43
C GLN A 274 -32.71 29.94 6.45
N GLU A 275 -33.48 29.03 5.86
CA GLU A 275 -34.95 29.10 5.84
C GLU A 275 -35.55 28.82 7.24
N LYS A 276 -34.99 27.85 7.99
CA LYS A 276 -35.38 27.57 9.39
C LYS A 276 -35.00 28.68 10.35
N ARG A 277 -33.91 29.42 10.07
CA ARG A 277 -33.48 30.57 10.88
C ARG A 277 -34.37 31.79 10.64
N ALA A 278 -34.75 32.06 9.39
CA ALA A 278 -35.71 33.11 9.05
C ALA A 278 -37.11 32.85 9.64
N LEU A 279 -37.54 31.58 9.74
CA LEU A 279 -38.82 31.23 10.36
C LEU A 279 -38.83 31.42 11.88
N ARG A 280 -37.67 31.33 12.55
CA ARG A 280 -37.54 31.52 14.01
C ARG A 280 -37.48 32.99 14.42
N GLU A 281 -37.04 33.87 13.53
CA GLU A 281 -36.98 35.33 13.79
C GLU A 281 -38.33 36.04 13.55
N ASN A 282 -39.30 35.38 12.91
CA ASN A 282 -40.63 35.94 12.64
C ASN A 282 -41.72 35.54 13.66
N ILE A 283 -41.37 34.79 14.72
CA ILE A 283 -42.28 34.37 15.80
C ILE A 283 -41.77 34.88 17.17
N GLY A 284 -41.02 35.98 17.18
CA GLY A 284 -40.57 36.68 18.39
C GLY A 284 -41.22 38.04 18.53
#